data_AF-A0AAU2I0M3-F1
#
_entry.id   AF-A0AAU2I0M3-F1
#
_cell.length_a   1.000
_cell.length_b   1.000
_cell.length_c   1.000
_cell.angle_alpha   90.00
_cell.angle_beta   90.00
_cell.angle_gamma   90.00
#
_symmetry.space_group_name_H-M   'P 1'
#
loop_
_entity.id
_entity.type
_entity.pdbx_description
1 polymer ?
#
loop_
_entity_poly.entity_id
_entity_poly.type
_entity_poly.pdbx_seq_one_letter_code
_entity_poly.pdbx_strand_id
1 'polypeptide(L)'
;MACLDRRDLGLFVLRVGTGAVLVAHGAQKLAGWFGGGGIEGTTAAMEAMGFHPPKHSAVAAGLGEAGGGALLALGLATPAAGAAAAGAMAGAVAVHAPAGFFAQVGGYEYPAFLGFTAAAIGLTGPGRYSLDHATRHVFNQPWMVALAFAGSAVAVAAVVGRRAEGRAAVDPDAT
;
A
#
# COMPACT_ATOMS: atom_id res chain seq x y z
N MET A 1 -4.36 -32.51 18.23
CA MET A 1 -4.74 -31.14 18.63
C MET A 1 -3.73 -30.18 18.01
N ALA A 2 -4.15 -29.34 17.07
CA ALA A 2 -3.26 -28.31 16.54
C ALA A 2 -3.01 -27.28 17.64
N CYS A 3 -1.81 -27.29 18.21
CA CYS A 3 -1.41 -26.31 19.19
C CYS A 3 -1.43 -24.93 18.53
N LEU A 4 -2.09 -23.95 19.15
CA LEU A 4 -2.06 -22.56 18.67
C LEU A 4 -0.64 -21.99 18.84
N ASP A 5 0.19 -22.10 17.81
CA ASP A 5 1.39 -21.28 17.62
C ASP A 5 1.01 -19.80 17.66
N ARG A 6 1.54 -19.11 18.67
CA ARG A 6 1.28 -17.70 18.97
C ARG A 6 1.88 -16.77 17.91
N ARG A 7 2.99 -17.14 17.28
CA ARG A 7 3.64 -16.32 16.25
C ARG A 7 2.77 -16.27 15.01
N ASP A 8 2.31 -17.42 14.56
CA ASP A 8 1.42 -17.54 13.42
C ASP A 8 0.07 -16.86 13.65
N LEU A 9 -0.47 -16.96 14.86
CA LEU A 9 -1.69 -16.25 15.23
C LEU A 9 -1.47 -14.72 15.23
N GLY A 10 -0.34 -14.25 15.76
CA GLY A 10 0.05 -12.85 15.72
C GLY A 10 0.18 -12.32 14.29
N LEU A 11 0.85 -13.07 13.41
CA LEU A 11 0.97 -12.74 11.98
C LEU A 11 -0.40 -12.70 11.29
N PHE A 12 -1.29 -13.64 11.61
CA PHE A 12 -2.66 -13.63 11.09
C PHE A 12 -3.42 -12.37 11.49
N VAL A 13 -3.39 -11.99 12.78
CA VAL A 13 -4.07 -10.79 13.28
C VAL A 13 -3.48 -9.53 12.64
N LEU A 14 -2.15 -9.41 12.58
CA LEU A 14 -1.49 -8.29 11.92
C LEU A 14 -1.87 -8.19 10.43
N ARG A 15 -1.91 -9.32 9.72
CA ARG A 15 -2.31 -9.37 8.31
C ARG A 15 -3.75 -8.94 8.09
N VAL A 16 -4.68 -9.53 8.84
CA VAL A 16 -6.12 -9.22 8.68
C VAL A 16 -6.41 -7.78 9.09
N GLY A 17 -5.85 -7.31 10.21
CA GLY A 17 -6.04 -5.93 10.66
C GLY A 17 -5.48 -4.90 9.67
N THR A 18 -4.22 -5.06 9.26
CA THR A 18 -3.58 -4.17 8.28
C THR A 18 -4.29 -4.22 6.93
N GLY A 19 -4.61 -5.43 6.46
CA GLY A 19 -5.28 -5.65 5.19
C GLY A 19 -6.70 -5.06 5.16
N ALA A 20 -7.47 -5.18 6.25
CA ALA A 20 -8.82 -4.62 6.34
C ALA A 20 -8.82 -3.08 6.26
N VAL A 21 -7.88 -2.43 6.94
CA VAL A 21 -7.69 -0.97 6.87
C VAL A 21 -7.39 -0.54 5.43
N LEU A 22 -6.43 -1.21 4.79
CA LEU A 22 -6.06 -0.91 3.41
C LEU A 22 -7.21 -1.16 2.43
N VAL A 23 -7.99 -2.23 2.62
CA VAL A 23 -9.20 -2.50 1.82
C VAL A 23 -10.23 -1.40 2.00
N ALA A 24 -10.45 -0.90 3.22
CA ALA A 24 -11.39 0.19 3.46
C ALA A 24 -10.96 1.46 2.70
N HIS A 25 -9.68 1.85 2.78
CA HIS A 25 -9.15 3.00 2.05
C HIS A 25 -9.16 2.81 0.52
N GLY A 26 -8.80 1.62 0.04
CA GLY A 26 -8.86 1.31 -1.38
C GLY A 26 -10.30 1.28 -1.92
N ALA A 27 -11.26 0.83 -1.11
CA ALA A 27 -12.68 0.86 -1.46
C ALA A 27 -13.24 2.29 -1.48
N GLN A 28 -12.78 3.18 -0.58
CA GLN A 28 -13.06 4.62 -0.67
C GLN A 28 -12.58 5.19 -2.01
N LYS A 29 -11.37 4.80 -2.44
CA LYS A 29 -10.74 5.29 -3.67
C LYS A 29 -11.34 4.74 -4.96
N LEU A 30 -11.68 3.46 -4.99
CA LEU A 30 -12.14 2.80 -6.21
C LEU A 30 -13.67 2.81 -6.35
N ALA A 31 -14.39 2.56 -5.26
CA ALA A 31 -15.82 2.29 -5.28
C ALA A 31 -16.67 3.35 -4.55
N GLY A 32 -16.04 4.33 -3.89
CA GLY A 32 -16.74 5.38 -3.12
C GLY A 32 -17.39 4.87 -1.85
N TRP A 33 -17.02 3.67 -1.39
CA TRP A 33 -17.55 3.10 -0.15
C TRP A 33 -17.04 3.87 1.06
N PHE A 34 -17.70 3.70 2.21
CA PHE A 34 -17.29 4.35 3.47
C PHE A 34 -17.14 5.87 3.37
N GLY A 35 -18.00 6.51 2.57
CA GLY A 35 -17.96 7.97 2.33
C GLY A 35 -16.81 8.44 1.43
N GLY A 36 -16.16 7.54 0.68
CA GLY A 36 -15.09 7.89 -0.24
C GLY A 36 -15.58 8.56 -1.53
N GLY A 37 -14.66 9.23 -2.23
CA GLY A 37 -14.96 9.96 -3.48
C GLY A 37 -15.09 9.07 -4.73
N GLY A 38 -14.86 7.77 -4.63
CA GLY A 38 -14.82 6.88 -5.78
C GLY A 38 -13.68 7.22 -6.74
N ILE A 39 -13.67 6.59 -7.91
CA ILE A 39 -12.53 6.75 -8.83
C ILE A 39 -12.48 8.16 -9.41
N GLU A 40 -13.62 8.80 -9.64
CA GLU A 40 -13.73 10.16 -10.12
C GLU A 40 -13.19 11.17 -9.09
N GLY A 41 -13.65 11.10 -7.84
CA GLY A 41 -13.18 11.99 -6.78
C GLY A 41 -11.70 11.78 -6.45
N THR A 42 -11.25 10.52 -6.49
CA THR A 42 -9.83 10.21 -6.30
C THR A 42 -8.98 10.73 -7.45
N THR A 43 -9.48 10.66 -8.70
CA THR A 43 -8.80 11.24 -9.86
C THR A 43 -8.62 12.74 -9.71
N ALA A 44 -9.67 13.47 -9.32
CA ALA A 44 -9.60 14.91 -9.07
C ALA A 44 -8.61 15.25 -7.92
N ALA A 45 -8.61 14.45 -6.84
CA ALA A 45 -7.64 14.63 -5.76
C ALA A 45 -6.20 14.40 -6.23
N MET A 46 -5.95 13.37 -7.05
CA MET A 46 -4.63 13.07 -7.60
C MET A 46 -4.11 14.21 -8.48
N GLU A 47 -4.99 14.80 -9.29
CA GLU A 47 -4.68 15.98 -10.10
C GLU A 47 -4.30 17.17 -9.22
N ALA A 48 -5.11 17.49 -8.20
CA ALA A 48 -4.81 18.56 -7.25
C ALA A 48 -3.49 18.33 -6.47
N MET A 49 -3.12 17.06 -6.26
CA MET A 49 -1.85 16.69 -5.63
C MET A 49 -0.66 16.71 -6.62
N GLY A 50 -0.88 16.96 -7.91
CA GLY A 50 0.15 17.09 -8.95
C GLY A 50 0.56 15.75 -9.59
N PHE A 51 -0.22 14.69 -9.45
CA PHE A 51 0.05 13.42 -10.12
C PHE A 51 -0.39 13.45 -11.58
N HIS A 52 0.49 12.99 -12.47
CA HIS A 52 0.23 12.93 -13.90
C HIS A 52 0.66 11.57 -14.49
N PRO A 53 -0.24 10.84 -15.19
CA PRO A 53 -1.67 11.12 -15.40
C PRO A 53 -2.51 10.82 -14.13
N PRO A 54 -3.46 11.69 -13.74
CA PRO A 54 -4.13 11.61 -12.44
C PRO A 54 -4.98 10.34 -12.28
N LYS A 55 -5.70 9.93 -13.33
CA LYS A 55 -6.53 8.70 -13.29
C LYS A 55 -5.70 7.44 -13.10
N HIS A 56 -4.51 7.37 -13.71
CA HIS A 56 -3.61 6.22 -13.53
C HIS A 56 -3.11 6.14 -12.09
N SER A 57 -2.73 7.27 -11.50
CA SER A 57 -2.32 7.32 -10.09
C SER A 57 -3.48 6.98 -9.15
N ALA A 58 -4.71 7.42 -9.45
CA ALA A 58 -5.90 7.08 -8.67
C ALA A 58 -6.18 5.57 -8.68
N VAL A 59 -6.17 4.96 -9.87
CA VAL A 59 -6.34 3.50 -10.02
C VAL A 59 -5.20 2.75 -9.34
N ALA A 60 -3.94 3.17 -9.53
CA ALA A 60 -2.79 2.52 -8.92
C ALA A 60 -2.83 2.58 -7.38
N ALA A 61 -3.15 3.74 -6.80
CA ALA A 61 -3.30 3.89 -5.36
C ALA A 61 -4.45 3.03 -4.83
N GLY A 62 -5.61 3.08 -5.48
CA GLY A 62 -6.78 2.28 -5.10
C GLY A 62 -6.53 0.78 -5.18
N LEU A 63 -5.90 0.29 -6.25
CA LEU A 63 -5.56 -1.14 -6.41
C LEU A 63 -4.44 -1.59 -5.47
N GLY A 64 -3.43 -0.74 -5.24
CA GLY A 64 -2.36 -1.04 -4.29
C GLY A 64 -2.89 -1.17 -2.86
N GLU A 65 -3.86 -0.35 -2.48
CA GLU A 65 -4.53 -0.44 -1.18
C GLU A 65 -5.56 -1.57 -1.11
N ALA A 66 -6.55 -1.61 -2.00
CA ALA A 66 -7.60 -2.61 -1.95
C ALA A 66 -7.08 -4.01 -2.33
N GLY A 67 -6.38 -4.11 -3.45
CA GLY A 67 -5.82 -5.38 -3.93
C GLY A 67 -4.69 -5.86 -3.03
N GLY A 68 -3.73 -4.99 -2.72
CA GLY A 68 -2.63 -5.32 -1.80
C GLY A 68 -3.15 -5.70 -0.41
N GLY A 69 -4.08 -4.90 0.14
CA GLY A 69 -4.70 -5.16 1.43
C GLY A 69 -5.50 -6.47 1.49
N ALA A 70 -6.30 -6.77 0.46
CA ALA A 70 -7.07 -8.01 0.39
C ALA A 70 -6.15 -9.24 0.31
N LEU A 71 -5.13 -9.20 -0.56
CA LEU A 71 -4.15 -10.28 -0.68
C LEU A 71 -3.36 -10.46 0.63
N LEU A 72 -3.03 -9.37 1.32
CA LEU A 72 -2.34 -9.41 2.62
C LEU A 72 -3.21 -10.08 3.70
N ALA A 73 -4.49 -9.68 3.79
CA ALA A 73 -5.45 -10.26 4.73
C ALA A 73 -5.62 -11.77 4.51
N LEU A 74 -5.75 -12.19 3.24
CA LEU A 74 -5.83 -13.60 2.87
C LEU A 74 -4.50 -14.35 3.06
N GLY A 75 -3.38 -13.63 3.06
CA GLY A 75 -2.04 -14.22 3.05
C GLY A 75 -1.80 -14.99 1.76
N LEU A 76 -2.09 -14.35 0.63
CA LEU A 76 -1.92 -14.88 -0.71
C LEU A 76 -0.88 -14.05 -1.45
N ALA A 77 0.11 -14.70 -2.06
CA ALA A 77 1.24 -14.03 -2.70
C ALA A 77 1.87 -12.95 -1.79
N THR A 78 2.09 -13.32 -0.52
CA THR A 78 2.37 -12.39 0.58
C THR A 78 3.48 -11.36 0.32
N PRO A 79 4.63 -11.71 -0.32
CA PRO A 79 5.65 -10.73 -0.67
C PRO A 79 5.15 -9.66 -1.65
N ALA A 80 4.36 -10.07 -2.66
CA ALA A 80 3.78 -9.17 -3.63
C ALA A 80 2.68 -8.30 -3.01
N ALA A 81 1.83 -8.88 -2.17
CA ALA A 81 0.80 -8.15 -1.42
C ALA A 81 1.41 -7.05 -0.53
N GLY A 82 2.43 -7.42 0.25
CA GLY A 82 3.15 -6.49 1.14
C GLY A 82 3.85 -5.39 0.36
N ALA A 83 4.54 -5.72 -0.74
CA ALA A 83 5.22 -4.74 -1.57
C ALA A 83 4.26 -3.77 -2.27
N ALA A 84 3.11 -4.24 -2.76
CA ALA A 84 2.10 -3.41 -3.39
C ALA A 84 1.47 -2.43 -2.39
N ALA A 85 1.07 -2.92 -1.22
CA ALA A 85 0.52 -2.11 -0.14
C ALA A 85 1.55 -1.08 0.38
N ALA A 86 2.79 -1.51 0.62
CA ALA A 86 3.87 -0.62 1.04
C ALA A 86 4.18 0.45 -0.01
N GLY A 87 4.15 0.10 -1.31
CA GLY A 87 4.36 1.04 -2.39
C GLY A 87 3.26 2.11 -2.48
N ALA A 88 1.98 1.71 -2.34
CA ALA A 88 0.87 2.65 -2.27
C ALA A 88 1.02 3.62 -1.09
N MET A 89 1.42 3.09 0.09
CA MET A 89 1.69 3.90 1.27
C MET A 89 2.89 4.83 1.09
N ALA A 90 3.94 4.43 0.37
CA ALA A 90 5.06 5.32 0.05
C ALA A 90 4.64 6.51 -0.83
N GLY A 91 3.72 6.29 -1.78
CA GLY A 91 3.09 7.37 -2.54
C GLY A 91 2.30 8.33 -1.64
N ALA A 92 1.53 7.81 -0.68
CA ALA A 92 0.82 8.62 0.31
C ALA A 92 1.80 9.39 1.22
N VAL A 93 2.88 8.77 1.69
CA VAL A 93 3.93 9.44 2.47
C VAL A 93 4.50 10.62 1.70
N ALA A 94 4.79 10.47 0.41
CA ALA A 94 5.29 11.58 -0.41
C ALA A 94 4.31 12.75 -0.55
N VAL A 95 3.00 12.50 -0.39
CA VAL A 95 1.98 13.56 -0.36
C VAL A 95 1.94 14.27 0.97
N HIS A 96 2.00 13.51 2.06
CA HIS A 96 1.82 14.00 3.43
C HIS A 96 3.12 14.49 4.08
N ALA A 97 4.29 14.19 3.51
CA ALA A 97 5.59 14.60 4.03
C ALA A 97 5.73 16.11 4.34
N PRO A 98 5.23 17.03 3.50
CA PRO A 98 5.33 18.47 3.79
C PRO A 98 4.57 18.93 5.04
N ALA A 99 3.55 18.18 5.48
CA ALA A 99 2.78 18.48 6.69
C ALA A 99 3.48 17.99 7.98
N GLY A 100 4.66 17.37 7.87
CA GLY A 100 5.40 16.82 8.99
C GLY A 100 4.95 15.40 9.37
N PHE A 101 5.37 14.94 10.55
CA PHE A 101 5.17 13.56 10.97
C PHE A 101 3.71 13.27 11.37
N PHE A 102 3.16 14.01 12.32
CA PHE A 102 1.93 13.66 13.04
C PHE A 102 0.66 13.67 12.17
N ALA A 103 -0.12 12.58 12.22
CA ALA A 103 -1.33 12.43 11.40
C ALA A 103 -2.43 13.46 11.74
N GLN A 104 -2.45 13.97 12.97
CA GLN A 104 -3.44 14.95 13.47
C GLN A 104 -3.36 16.28 12.71
N VAL A 105 -2.19 16.62 12.18
CA VAL A 105 -1.96 17.82 11.36
C VAL A 105 -1.90 17.49 9.86
N GLY A 106 -2.31 16.27 9.48
CA GLY A 106 -2.24 15.79 8.10
C GLY A 106 -0.88 15.24 7.69
N GLY A 107 -0.01 14.91 8.65
CA GLY A 107 1.31 14.33 8.42
C GLY A 107 1.31 12.86 7.98
N TYR A 108 2.51 12.34 7.71
CA TYR A 108 2.70 11.04 7.06
C TYR A 108 2.78 9.83 8.02
N GLU A 109 2.64 10.02 9.33
CA GLU A 109 2.75 8.99 10.38
C GLU A 109 1.93 7.74 10.04
N TYR A 110 0.63 7.92 9.76
CA TYR A 110 -0.27 6.81 9.53
C TYR A 110 0.06 6.00 8.25
N PRO A 111 0.20 6.63 7.06
CA PRO A 111 0.60 5.87 5.87
C PRO A 111 2.00 5.25 6.04
N ALA A 112 2.96 5.92 6.68
CA ALA A 112 4.27 5.31 6.94
C ALA A 112 4.18 4.08 7.83
N PHE A 113 3.38 4.11 8.89
CA PHE A 113 3.23 2.96 9.78
C PHE A 113 2.51 1.78 9.10
N LEU A 114 1.46 2.05 8.29
CA LEU A 114 0.81 1.02 7.49
C LEU A 114 1.75 0.42 6.45
N GLY A 115 2.53 1.26 5.76
CA GLY A 115 3.52 0.81 4.78
C GLY A 115 4.61 -0.03 5.40
N PHE A 116 5.14 0.40 6.55
CA PHE A 116 6.10 -0.36 7.36
C PHE A 116 5.53 -1.72 7.76
N THR A 117 4.31 -1.76 8.28
CA THR A 117 3.66 -3.00 8.72
C THR A 117 3.42 -3.96 7.54
N ALA A 118 2.93 -3.45 6.41
CA ALA A 118 2.73 -4.25 5.20
C ALA A 118 4.05 -4.80 4.66
N ALA A 119 5.11 -3.99 4.64
CA ALA A 119 6.45 -4.42 4.24
C ALA A 119 7.00 -5.50 5.18
N ALA A 120 6.90 -5.30 6.50
CA ALA A 120 7.36 -6.25 7.51
C ALA A 120 6.65 -7.61 7.37
N ILE A 121 5.33 -7.61 7.12
CA ILE A 121 4.57 -8.83 6.83
C ILE A 121 5.06 -9.47 5.53
N GLY A 122 5.21 -8.69 4.45
CA GLY A 122 5.70 -9.18 3.16
C GLY A 122 7.06 -9.87 3.24
N LEU A 123 7.94 -9.38 4.12
CA LEU A 123 9.27 -9.94 4.38
C LEU A 123 9.25 -11.14 5.33
N THR A 124 8.40 -11.10 6.37
CA THR A 124 8.30 -12.17 7.37
C THR A 124 7.59 -13.40 6.81
N GLY A 125 6.71 -13.19 5.84
CA GLY A 125 5.95 -14.24 5.18
C GLY A 125 4.54 -14.45 5.76
N PRO A 126 3.79 -15.41 5.20
CA PRO A 126 2.35 -15.52 5.39
C PRO A 126 1.91 -16.08 6.76
N GLY A 127 2.77 -16.85 7.44
CA GLY A 127 2.38 -17.70 8.58
C GLY A 127 1.44 -18.84 8.18
N ARG A 128 1.13 -19.76 9.11
CA ARG A 128 0.32 -20.97 8.84
C ARG A 128 -1.15 -20.70 8.51
N TYR A 129 -1.71 -19.59 8.98
CA TYR A 129 -3.13 -19.23 8.80
C TYR A 129 -3.33 -18.39 7.55
N SER A 130 -2.93 -18.92 6.40
CA SER A 130 -2.86 -18.18 5.14
C SER A 130 -3.23 -19.06 3.96
N LEU A 131 -3.67 -18.45 2.85
CA LEU A 131 -3.87 -19.17 1.60
C LEU A 131 -2.55 -19.67 1.00
N ASP A 132 -1.45 -18.94 1.19
CA ASP A 132 -0.11 -19.40 0.79
C ASP A 132 0.25 -20.71 1.49
N HIS A 133 -0.01 -20.84 2.80
CA HIS A 133 0.26 -22.09 3.52
C HIS A 133 -0.71 -23.21 3.07
N ALA A 134 -2.01 -22.90 2.94
CA ALA A 134 -3.01 -23.85 2.48
C ALA A 134 -2.73 -24.40 1.07
N THR A 135 -2.16 -23.59 0.19
CA THR A 135 -1.77 -23.97 -1.18
C THR A 135 -0.35 -24.54 -1.27
N ARG A 136 0.32 -24.80 -0.14
CA ARG A 136 1.72 -25.27 -0.10
C ARG A 136 2.69 -24.34 -0.84
N HIS A 137 2.48 -23.03 -0.68
CA HIS A 137 3.32 -21.93 -1.16
C HIS A 137 3.46 -21.83 -2.68
N VAL A 138 2.51 -22.37 -3.46
CA VAL A 138 2.48 -22.22 -4.92
C VAL A 138 2.58 -20.75 -5.35
N PHE A 139 1.92 -19.85 -4.62
CA PHE A 139 1.90 -18.41 -4.89
C PHE A 139 2.91 -17.60 -4.08
N ASN A 140 3.73 -18.22 -3.22
CA ASN A 140 4.69 -17.54 -2.37
C ASN A 140 6.08 -18.16 -2.53
N GLN A 141 6.85 -17.64 -3.48
CA GLN A 141 8.18 -18.11 -3.79
C GLN A 141 9.25 -17.14 -3.25
N PRO A 142 10.42 -17.63 -2.77
CA PRO A 142 11.44 -16.76 -2.16
C PRO A 142 11.93 -15.63 -3.07
N TRP A 143 12.04 -15.86 -4.38
CA TRP A 143 12.48 -14.85 -5.35
C TRP A 143 11.50 -13.66 -5.45
N MET A 144 10.22 -13.86 -5.10
CA MET A 144 9.20 -12.83 -5.18
C MET A 144 9.48 -11.69 -4.23
N VAL A 145 10.18 -11.92 -3.11
CA VAL A 145 10.54 -10.86 -2.17
C VAL A 145 11.41 -9.83 -2.88
N ALA A 146 12.52 -10.26 -3.47
CA ALA A 146 13.42 -9.36 -4.18
C ALA A 146 12.70 -8.68 -5.36
N LEU A 147 11.99 -9.45 -6.19
CA LEU A 147 11.33 -8.88 -7.37
C LEU A 147 10.21 -7.90 -7.01
N ALA A 148 9.34 -8.25 -6.07
CA ALA A 148 8.19 -7.42 -5.72
C ALA A 148 8.61 -6.13 -5.04
N PHE A 149 9.55 -6.17 -4.09
CA PHE A 149 10.01 -4.97 -3.42
C PHE A 149 10.87 -4.08 -4.35
N ALA A 150 11.73 -4.65 -5.18
CA ALA A 150 12.48 -3.87 -6.16
C ALA A 150 11.55 -3.24 -7.20
N GLY A 151 10.60 -4.01 -7.73
CA GLY A 151 9.60 -3.51 -8.69
C GLY A 151 8.72 -2.41 -8.09
N SER A 152 8.25 -2.60 -6.85
CA SER A 152 7.48 -1.58 -6.13
C SER A 152 8.31 -0.31 -5.90
N ALA A 153 9.56 -0.44 -5.45
CA ALA A 153 10.45 0.71 -5.25
C ALA A 153 10.69 1.50 -6.55
N VAL A 154 10.96 0.82 -7.67
CA VAL A 154 11.12 1.45 -8.99
C VAL A 154 9.83 2.17 -9.41
N ALA A 155 8.68 1.53 -9.25
CA ALA A 155 7.39 2.13 -9.60
C ALA A 155 7.09 3.38 -8.76
N VAL A 156 7.32 3.32 -7.45
CA VAL A 156 7.16 4.47 -6.54
C VAL A 156 8.10 5.60 -6.91
N ALA A 157 9.39 5.30 -7.12
CA ALA A 157 10.37 6.31 -7.51
C ALA A 157 9.97 7.01 -8.82
N ALA A 158 9.52 6.24 -9.81
CA ALA A 158 9.06 6.80 -11.08
C ALA A 158 7.77 7.64 -10.94
N VAL A 159 6.84 7.25 -10.09
CA VAL A 159 5.59 8.01 -9.86
C VAL A 159 5.84 9.28 -9.06
N VAL A 160 6.60 9.20 -7.96
CA VAL A 160 6.92 10.34 -7.10
C VAL A 160 7.87 11.31 -7.81
N GLY A 161 8.86 10.80 -8.55
CA GLY A 161 9.78 11.61 -9.35
C GLY A 161 9.05 12.45 -10.40
N ARG A 162 8.17 11.82 -11.21
CA ARG A 162 7.35 12.55 -12.19
C ARG A 162 6.45 13.62 -11.55
N ARG A 163 5.92 13.35 -10.36
CA ARG A 163 5.14 14.33 -9.59
C ARG A 163 6.01 15.51 -9.14
N ALA A 164 7.23 15.25 -8.67
CA ALA A 164 8.16 16.29 -8.24
C ALA A 164 8.61 17.17 -9.41
N GLU A 165 8.98 16.56 -10.55
CA GLU A 165 9.31 17.27 -11.78
C GLU A 165 8.14 18.13 -12.28
N GLY A 166 6.93 17.56 -12.30
CA GLY A 166 5.72 18.29 -12.69
C GLY A 166 5.44 19.50 -11.80
N ARG A 167 5.70 19.41 -10.49
CA ARG A 167 5.56 20.54 -9.57
C ARG A 167 6.61 21.62 -9.79
N ALA A 168 7.88 21.24 -9.96
CA ALA A 168 8.96 22.17 -10.23
C ALA A 168 8.78 22.94 -11.55
N ALA A 169 8.14 22.32 -12.55
CA ALA A 169 7.83 22.97 -13.81
C ALA A 169 6.71 24.02 -13.69
N VAL A 170 5.82 23.90 -12.69
CA VAL A 170 4.72 24.85 -12.45
C VAL A 170 5.15 25.98 -11.51
N ASP A 171 6.02 25.70 -10.54
CA ASP A 171 6.51 26.70 -9.58
C ASP A 171 8.03 26.50 -9.31
N PRO A 172 8.91 27.18 -10.07
CA PRO A 172 10.36 27.00 -9.98
C PRO A 172 10.99 27.58 -8.71
N ASP A 173 10.26 28.41 -7.94
CA ASP A 173 10.77 29.08 -6.74
C ASP A 173 10.31 28.40 -5.42
N ALA A 174 9.60 27.27 -5.50
CA ALA A 174 9.00 26.57 -4.35
C ALA A 174 9.88 25.49 -3.67
N THR A 175 11.17 25.37 -4.04
CA THR A 175 12.12 24.38 -3.48
C THR A 175 13.02 24.93 -2.39
#